data_AF-A0A318PU52-F1
#
_entry.id   AF-A0A318PU52-F1
#
_cell.length_a   1.000
_cell.length_b   1.000
_cell.length_c   1.000
_cell.angle_alpha   90.00
_cell.angle_beta   90.00
_cell.angle_gamma   90.00
#
_symmetry.space_group_name_H-M   'P 1'
#
loop_
_entity.id
_entity.type
_entity.pdbx_description
1 polymer ?
#
loop_
_entity_poly.entity_id
_entity_poly.type
_entity_poly.pdbx_seq_one_letter_code
_entity_poly.pdbx_strand_id
1 'polypeptide(L)'
;MNEISDIRATQNPELAHAISAWLNRLSCLVRRNGEDGTDEQIALYAEMLIRSFPKPAFSTDAMHYVADNCEWWPPFATMRKLLSEHWEAAKLRRMDGRARQIAGPSHGDRQELTGMDREWRRYYDRSSMTNWIGEGEHSVDPRDAQSRKARTLQLIREQSPLAFEDITGRKARPDVDNAAWADPAVVRRSVREVQASPMAASFAGMLSAAVTRFATQNLPIVEEFFPKSGTSEVRK
;
A
#
# COMPACT_ATOMS: atom_id res chain seq x y z
N MET A 1 -12.54 -41.66 31.91
CA MET A 1 -12.97 -40.26 32.10
C MET A 1 -12.44 -39.42 30.94
N ASN A 2 -12.87 -39.74 29.69
CA ASN A 2 -12.33 -39.18 28.43
C ASN A 2 -13.49 -38.89 27.44
N GLU A 3 -14.36 -37.92 27.74
CA GLU A 3 -15.48 -37.54 26.85
C GLU A 3 -15.58 -36.03 26.56
N ILE A 4 -14.56 -35.24 26.95
CA ILE A 4 -14.60 -33.77 26.80
C ILE A 4 -13.86 -33.27 25.54
N SER A 5 -13.14 -34.16 24.85
CA SER A 5 -12.32 -33.83 23.66
C SER A 5 -13.13 -33.73 22.35
N ASP A 6 -14.39 -34.19 22.34
CA ASP A 6 -15.10 -34.39 21.07
C ASP A 6 -16.01 -33.24 20.62
N ILE A 7 -16.07 -32.11 21.35
CA ILE A 7 -17.21 -31.19 21.19
C ILE A 7 -16.95 -30.05 20.20
N ARG A 8 -15.69 -29.70 19.87
CA ARG A 8 -15.40 -28.52 19.01
C ARG A 8 -14.73 -28.82 17.67
N ALA A 9 -13.90 -29.85 17.59
CA ALA A 9 -13.40 -30.32 16.30
C ALA A 9 -14.57 -30.79 15.40
N THR A 10 -15.61 -31.37 16.00
CA THR A 10 -16.88 -31.71 15.35
C THR A 10 -17.70 -30.48 14.95
N GLN A 11 -17.62 -29.38 15.69
CA GLN A 11 -18.32 -28.11 15.35
C GLN A 11 -17.62 -27.31 14.23
N ASN A 12 -16.31 -27.48 14.05
CA ASN A 12 -15.54 -26.83 12.99
C ASN A 12 -14.47 -27.77 12.42
N PRO A 13 -14.89 -28.82 11.67
CA PRO A 13 -13.97 -29.85 11.17
C PRO A 13 -12.94 -29.29 10.19
N GLU A 14 -13.32 -28.29 9.39
CA GLU A 14 -12.39 -27.63 8.45
C GLU A 14 -11.24 -26.93 9.16
N LEU A 15 -11.51 -26.30 10.31
CA LEU A 15 -10.50 -25.59 11.08
C LEU A 15 -9.59 -26.58 11.80
N ALA A 16 -10.16 -27.63 12.40
CA ALA A 16 -9.38 -28.70 13.01
C ALA A 16 -8.42 -29.34 11.98
N HIS A 17 -8.93 -29.68 10.79
CA HIS A 17 -8.09 -30.22 9.71
C HIS A 17 -7.00 -29.23 9.27
N ALA A 18 -7.31 -27.93 9.17
CA ALA A 18 -6.32 -26.93 8.81
C ALA A 18 -5.20 -26.82 9.87
N ILE A 19 -5.54 -26.87 11.15
CA ILE A 19 -4.56 -26.83 12.24
C ILE A 19 -3.73 -28.11 12.27
N SER A 20 -4.33 -29.29 12.13
CA SER A 20 -3.59 -30.56 12.05
C SER A 20 -2.64 -30.59 10.85
N ALA A 21 -3.06 -30.10 9.69
CA ALA A 21 -2.19 -29.98 8.52
C ALA A 21 -1.03 -28.99 8.77
N TRP A 22 -1.29 -27.90 9.48
CA TRP A 22 -0.27 -26.93 9.88
C TRP A 22 0.75 -27.55 10.86
N LEU A 23 0.29 -28.28 11.87
CA LEU A 23 1.14 -28.99 12.84
C LEU A 23 1.97 -30.09 12.17
N ASN A 24 1.39 -30.85 11.24
CA ASN A 24 2.10 -31.85 10.45
C ASN A 24 3.25 -31.22 9.66
N ARG A 25 3.02 -30.08 9.01
CA ARG A 25 4.08 -29.36 8.29
C ARG A 25 5.14 -28.80 9.23
N LEU A 26 4.74 -28.26 10.38
CA LEU A 26 5.69 -27.82 11.41
C LEU A 26 6.59 -28.98 11.85
N SER A 27 6.05 -30.20 11.95
CA SER A 27 6.80 -31.39 12.39
C SER A 27 7.91 -31.78 11.42
N CYS A 28 7.81 -31.36 10.16
CA CYS A 28 8.84 -31.54 9.15
C CYS A 28 9.95 -30.46 9.22
N LEU A 29 9.70 -29.34 9.90
CA LEU A 29 10.61 -28.19 9.97
C LEU A 29 11.48 -28.17 11.23
N VAL A 30 11.04 -28.84 12.30
CA VAL A 30 11.73 -28.87 13.60
C VAL A 30 12.19 -30.29 13.92
N ARG A 31 13.24 -30.42 14.74
CA ARG A 31 13.72 -31.74 15.19
C ARG A 31 12.70 -32.38 16.13
N ARG A 32 12.62 -33.71 16.10
CA ARG A 32 11.68 -34.49 16.92
C ARG A 32 12.43 -35.51 17.76
N ASN A 33 12.00 -35.71 19.01
CA ASN A 33 12.31 -36.95 19.72
C ASN A 33 11.29 -38.03 19.32
N GLY A 34 11.58 -39.30 19.61
CA GLY A 34 10.75 -40.42 19.16
C GLY A 34 9.28 -40.38 19.59
N GLU A 35 8.96 -39.64 20.65
CA GLU A 35 7.60 -39.49 21.18
C GLU A 35 6.93 -38.15 20.78
N ASP A 36 7.65 -37.25 20.09
CA ASP A 36 7.15 -35.93 19.71
C ASP A 36 6.49 -35.95 18.33
N GLY A 37 5.37 -35.22 18.17
CA GLY A 37 4.63 -35.06 16.91
C GLY A 37 3.85 -36.30 16.47
N THR A 38 3.46 -37.16 17.40
CA THR A 38 2.56 -38.29 17.09
C THR A 38 1.18 -37.78 16.67
N ASP A 39 0.43 -38.58 15.92
CA ASP A 39 -0.90 -38.20 15.45
C ASP A 39 -1.85 -37.85 16.62
N GLU A 40 -1.72 -38.57 17.74
CA GLU A 40 -2.45 -38.31 18.99
C GLU A 40 -2.06 -36.95 19.60
N GLN A 41 -0.76 -36.63 19.66
CA GLN A 41 -0.29 -35.35 20.19
C GLN A 41 -0.70 -34.18 19.28
N ILE A 42 -0.67 -34.38 17.96
CA ILE A 42 -1.11 -33.38 16.98
C ILE A 42 -2.61 -33.13 17.10
N ALA A 43 -3.43 -34.19 17.24
CA ALA A 43 -4.87 -34.06 17.45
C ALA A 43 -5.17 -33.28 18.75
N LEU A 44 -4.48 -33.60 19.84
CA LEU A 44 -4.62 -32.90 21.12
C LEU A 44 -4.24 -31.42 21.00
N TYR A 45 -3.11 -31.11 20.35
CA TYR A 45 -2.67 -29.74 20.12
C TYR A 45 -3.66 -28.98 19.23
N ALA A 46 -4.16 -29.61 18.17
CA ALA A 46 -5.12 -28.99 17.27
C ALA A 46 -6.39 -28.59 18.03
N GLU A 47 -6.91 -29.45 18.90
CA GLU A 47 -8.07 -29.13 19.71
C GLU A 47 -7.81 -28.01 20.72
N MET A 48 -6.66 -28.01 21.38
CA MET A 48 -6.34 -26.94 22.33
C MET A 48 -6.14 -25.58 21.64
N LEU A 49 -5.55 -25.59 20.43
CA LEU A 49 -5.30 -24.39 19.62
C LEU A 49 -6.60 -23.84 19.02
N ILE A 50 -7.57 -24.69 18.65
CA ILE A 50 -8.87 -24.25 18.12
C ILE A 50 -9.64 -23.36 19.11
N ARG A 51 -9.42 -23.56 20.42
CA ARG A 51 -10.05 -22.78 21.49
C ARG A 51 -9.44 -21.39 21.63
N SER A 52 -8.18 -21.23 21.22
CA SER A 52 -7.37 -20.04 21.52
C SER A 52 -7.19 -19.13 20.32
N PHE A 53 -7.23 -19.65 19.09
CA PHE A 53 -6.89 -18.88 17.88
C PHE A 53 -7.86 -19.12 16.72
N PRO A 54 -8.13 -18.08 15.90
CA PRO A 54 -8.94 -18.23 14.70
C PRO A 54 -8.11 -18.81 13.53
N LYS A 55 -8.79 -19.35 12.49
CA LYS A 55 -8.17 -19.88 11.26
C LYS A 55 -7.01 -19.04 10.70
N PRO A 56 -7.11 -17.70 10.61
CA PRO A 56 -6.06 -16.87 10.01
C PRO A 56 -4.77 -16.75 10.82
N ALA A 57 -4.73 -17.26 12.05
CA ALA A 57 -3.52 -17.31 12.88
C ALA A 57 -2.56 -18.43 12.42
N PHE A 58 -3.08 -19.48 11.77
CA PHE A 58 -2.32 -20.63 11.29
C PHE A 58 -1.83 -20.40 9.86
N SER A 59 -0.98 -19.37 9.66
CA SER A 59 -0.36 -19.07 8.36
C SER A 59 0.99 -19.76 8.19
N THR A 60 1.50 -19.80 6.95
CA THR A 60 2.86 -20.25 6.64
C THR A 60 3.90 -19.40 7.38
N ASP A 61 3.71 -18.09 7.44
CA ASP A 61 4.62 -17.18 8.15
C ASP A 61 4.68 -17.49 9.66
N ALA A 62 3.52 -17.77 10.28
CA ALA A 62 3.46 -18.16 11.68
C ALA A 62 4.19 -19.49 11.93
N MET A 63 4.13 -20.42 10.96
CA MET A 63 4.84 -21.70 11.02
C MET A 63 6.35 -21.50 11.01
N HIS A 64 6.87 -20.69 10.08
CA HIS A 64 8.29 -20.36 10.02
C HIS A 64 8.74 -19.62 11.28
N TYR A 65 7.94 -18.67 11.77
CA TYR A 65 8.26 -17.97 13.01
C TYR A 65 8.41 -18.93 14.20
N VAL A 66 7.52 -19.93 14.33
CA VAL A 66 7.64 -20.95 15.39
C VAL A 66 8.87 -21.82 15.17
N ALA A 67 9.12 -22.28 13.93
CA ALA A 67 10.27 -23.11 13.60
C ALA A 67 11.62 -22.40 13.87
N ASP A 68 11.74 -21.12 13.52
CA ASP A 68 12.95 -20.32 13.73
C ASP A 68 13.27 -20.12 15.22
N ASN A 69 12.24 -20.14 16.08
CA ASN A 69 12.39 -19.97 17.52
C ASN A 69 12.47 -21.31 18.29
N CYS A 70 12.32 -22.44 17.61
CA CYS A 70 12.27 -23.77 18.23
C CYS A 70 13.07 -24.77 17.39
N GLU A 71 14.27 -25.11 17.84
CA GLU A 71 15.09 -26.16 17.20
C GLU A 71 14.43 -27.54 17.30
N TRP A 72 13.70 -27.78 18.39
CA TRP A 72 12.99 -29.03 18.70
C TRP A 72 11.48 -28.82 18.74
N TRP A 73 10.71 -29.90 18.58
CA TRP A 73 9.26 -29.91 18.66
C TRP A 73 8.78 -29.20 19.94
N PRO A 74 8.06 -28.07 19.82
CA PRO A 74 7.84 -27.22 20.96
C PRO A 74 6.77 -27.78 21.91
N PRO A 75 6.96 -27.67 23.23
CA PRO A 75 5.89 -27.89 24.20
C PRO A 75 4.70 -26.98 23.91
N PHE A 76 3.49 -27.46 24.20
CA PHE A 76 2.25 -26.73 23.91
C PHE A 76 2.26 -25.29 24.42
N ALA A 77 2.73 -25.07 25.66
CA ALA A 77 2.79 -23.75 26.26
C ALA A 77 3.70 -22.79 25.47
N THR A 78 4.84 -23.27 24.99
CA THR A 78 5.78 -22.51 24.17
C THR A 78 5.19 -22.22 22.80
N MET A 79 4.60 -23.22 22.14
CA MET A 79 3.93 -23.05 20.85
C MET A 79 2.80 -22.03 20.93
N ARG A 80 1.96 -22.13 21.98
CA ARG A 80 0.87 -21.17 22.23
C ARG A 80 1.42 -19.75 22.43
N LYS A 81 2.50 -19.59 23.19
CA LYS A 81 3.14 -18.30 23.44
C LYS A 81 3.63 -17.66 22.12
N LEU A 82 4.43 -18.39 21.35
CA LEU A 82 4.98 -17.90 20.07
C LEU A 82 3.88 -17.59 19.05
N LEU A 83 2.86 -18.44 18.98
CA LEU A 83 1.72 -18.21 18.10
C LEU A 83 0.91 -16.98 18.53
N SER A 84 0.72 -16.76 19.84
CA SER A 84 0.11 -15.53 20.36
C SER A 84 0.91 -14.29 20.01
N GLU A 85 2.23 -14.31 20.21
CA GLU A 85 3.12 -13.18 19.89
C GLU A 85 3.04 -12.83 18.40
N HIS A 86 3.16 -13.83 17.53
CA HIS A 86 3.03 -13.64 16.09
C HIS A 86 1.63 -13.18 15.68
N TRP A 87 0.58 -13.76 16.28
CA TRP A 87 -0.80 -13.41 15.96
C TRP A 87 -1.15 -11.99 16.39
N GLU A 88 -0.75 -11.55 17.58
CA GLU A 88 -0.97 -10.17 18.02
C GLU A 88 -0.17 -9.19 17.16
N ALA A 89 1.08 -9.51 16.79
CA ALA A 89 1.84 -8.72 15.84
C ALA A 89 1.18 -8.67 14.45
N ALA A 90 0.64 -9.79 13.96
CA ALA A 90 -0.07 -9.86 12.69
C ALA A 90 -1.43 -9.12 12.75
N LYS A 91 -2.12 -9.17 13.88
CA LYS A 91 -3.36 -8.44 14.15
C LYS A 91 -3.09 -6.94 14.19
N LEU A 92 -2.03 -6.49 14.86
CA LEU A 92 -1.55 -5.12 14.80
C LEU A 92 -1.20 -4.74 13.36
N ARG A 93 -0.44 -5.55 12.61
CA ARG A 93 -0.17 -5.28 11.18
C ARG A 93 -1.40 -5.30 10.28
N ARG A 94 -2.47 -6.03 10.64
CA ARG A 94 -3.75 -6.03 9.91
C ARG A 94 -4.64 -4.87 10.31
N MET A 95 -4.59 -4.44 11.56
CA MET A 95 -5.27 -3.23 12.06
C MET A 95 -4.55 -1.98 11.54
N ASP A 96 -3.23 -1.94 11.63
CA ASP A 96 -2.35 -0.94 11.02
C ASP A 96 -2.30 -1.09 9.51
N GLY A 97 -2.58 -2.26 8.95
CA GLY A 97 -2.74 -2.51 7.52
C GLY A 97 -4.09 -2.00 7.01
N ARG A 98 -5.13 -2.05 7.85
CA ARG A 98 -6.40 -1.32 7.69
C ARG A 98 -6.27 0.17 8.02
N ALA A 99 -5.31 0.59 8.84
CA ALA A 99 -4.97 2.00 9.02
C ALA A 99 -4.01 2.51 7.93
N ARG A 100 -3.28 1.61 7.27
CA ARG A 100 -2.49 1.80 6.05
C ARG A 100 -3.30 1.56 4.78
N GLN A 101 -4.54 1.10 4.87
CA GLN A 101 -5.63 1.67 4.06
C GLN A 101 -5.83 3.09 4.58
N ILE A 102 -4.87 3.97 4.28
CA ILE A 102 -5.06 5.40 4.40
C ILE A 102 -6.20 5.72 3.44
N ALA A 103 -7.40 5.85 4.01
CA ALA A 103 -8.60 6.47 3.49
C ALA A 103 -8.53 6.85 2.00
N GLY A 104 -9.10 5.99 1.18
CA GLY A 104 -9.68 6.32 -0.11
C GLY A 104 -10.84 5.36 -0.34
N PRO A 105 -12.00 5.80 -0.86
CA PRO A 105 -13.15 4.93 -1.03
C PRO A 105 -12.77 3.76 -1.93
N SER A 106 -13.28 2.57 -1.60
CA SER A 106 -13.26 1.42 -2.49
C SER A 106 -14.11 1.73 -3.73
N HIS A 107 -13.56 2.49 -4.68
CA HIS A 107 -14.17 2.66 -6.00
C HIS A 107 -13.75 1.47 -6.87
N GLY A 108 -14.74 0.68 -7.24
CA GLY A 108 -14.65 -0.53 -8.04
C GLY A 108 -14.27 -0.31 -9.51
N ASP A 109 -13.21 0.45 -9.77
CA ASP A 109 -12.70 0.67 -11.13
C ASP A 109 -11.19 0.97 -11.13
N ARG A 110 -10.42 0.26 -10.28
CA ARG A 110 -8.96 0.36 -10.32
C ARG A 110 -8.45 -0.29 -11.61
N GLN A 111 -7.98 0.52 -12.55
CA GLN A 111 -7.21 0.04 -13.70
C GLN A 111 -6.05 -0.81 -13.21
N GLU A 112 -5.93 -2.02 -13.75
CA GLU A 112 -4.80 -2.90 -13.47
C GLU A 112 -3.50 -2.19 -13.87
N LEU A 113 -2.52 -2.17 -12.97
CA LEU A 113 -1.20 -1.63 -13.27
C LEU A 113 -0.53 -2.52 -14.33
N THR A 114 -0.22 -1.93 -15.49
CA THR A 114 0.45 -2.63 -16.60
C THR A 114 1.81 -1.99 -16.90
N GLY A 115 2.71 -2.75 -17.52
CA GLY A 115 4.02 -2.27 -17.96
C GLY A 115 4.84 -1.56 -16.87
N MET A 116 5.25 -0.33 -17.17
CA MET A 116 6.15 0.50 -16.35
C MET A 116 5.56 0.87 -14.98
N ASP A 117 4.24 1.02 -14.87
CA ASP A 117 3.59 1.35 -13.60
C ASP A 117 3.74 0.22 -12.57
N ARG A 118 3.70 -1.03 -13.05
CA ARG A 118 3.97 -2.22 -12.23
C ARG A 118 5.42 -2.29 -11.78
N GLU A 119 6.36 -1.82 -12.60
CA GLU A 119 7.78 -1.75 -12.23
C GLU A 119 8.02 -0.69 -11.15
N TRP A 120 7.39 0.48 -11.25
CA TRP A 120 7.41 1.49 -10.19
C TRP A 120 6.80 0.99 -8.89
N ARG A 121 5.70 0.24 -8.96
CA ARG A 121 5.11 -0.43 -7.79
C ARG A 121 6.07 -1.43 -7.16
N ARG A 122 6.68 -2.30 -7.96
CA ARG A 122 7.69 -3.28 -7.49
C ARG A 122 8.94 -2.61 -6.93
N TYR A 123 9.35 -1.48 -7.48
CA TYR A 123 10.45 -0.68 -6.95
C TYR A 123 10.12 -0.17 -5.55
N TYR A 124 8.93 0.43 -5.38
CA TYR A 124 8.46 0.88 -4.07
C TYR A 124 8.37 -0.27 -3.05
N ASP A 125 7.78 -1.40 -3.45
CA ASP A 125 7.60 -2.55 -2.55
C ASP A 125 8.95 -3.11 -2.12
N ARG A 126 9.93 -3.25 -3.04
CA ARG A 126 11.30 -3.66 -2.71
C ARG A 126 11.96 -2.71 -1.71
N SER A 127 11.91 -1.41 -1.96
CA SER A 127 12.51 -0.42 -1.06
C SER A 127 11.80 -0.34 0.28
N SER A 128 10.49 -0.61 0.32
CA SER A 128 9.74 -0.69 1.59
C SER A 128 10.07 -1.97 2.37
N MET A 129 10.33 -3.09 1.72
CA MET A 129 10.71 -4.35 2.37
C MET A 129 12.09 -4.26 3.02
N THR A 130 13.02 -3.51 2.42
CA THR A 130 14.34 -3.26 3.01
C THR A 130 14.36 -2.13 4.04
N ASN A 131 13.20 -1.63 4.47
CA ASN A 131 13.10 -0.43 5.33
C ASN A 131 13.89 0.78 4.79
N TRP A 132 14.00 0.90 3.47
CA TRP A 132 14.74 1.96 2.78
C TRP A 132 16.25 1.96 3.08
N ILE A 133 16.79 0.82 3.51
CA ILE A 133 18.23 0.57 3.70
C ILE A 133 18.86 0.28 2.34
N GLY A 134 19.94 0.99 2.04
CA GLY A 134 20.72 0.83 0.80
C GLY A 134 21.58 -0.43 0.82
N GLU A 135 22.00 -0.87 -0.37
CA GLU A 135 22.88 -2.02 -0.50
C GLU A 135 24.25 -1.71 0.15
N GLY A 136 24.58 -2.39 1.25
CA GLY A 136 25.79 -2.17 2.05
C GLY A 136 25.57 -1.35 3.34
N GLU A 137 24.41 -0.74 3.54
CA GLU A 137 24.09 -0.04 4.78
C GLU A 137 23.59 -1.04 5.85
N HIS A 138 24.14 -0.98 7.06
CA HIS A 138 23.76 -1.90 8.15
C HIS A 138 22.60 -1.35 8.99
N SER A 139 22.45 -0.02 9.04
CA SER A 139 21.32 0.66 9.68
C SER A 139 21.19 2.07 9.09
N VAL A 140 19.97 2.60 9.07
CA VAL A 140 19.66 3.96 8.61
C VAL A 140 18.79 4.61 9.68
N ASP A 141 19.04 5.89 9.96
CA ASP A 141 18.19 6.66 10.87
C ASP A 141 16.73 6.63 10.36
N PRO A 142 15.73 6.37 11.23
CA PRO A 142 14.32 6.42 10.84
C PRO A 142 13.91 7.69 10.08
N ARG A 143 14.52 8.85 10.38
CA ARG A 143 14.27 10.12 9.69
C ARG A 143 14.80 10.11 8.25
N ASP A 144 15.94 9.48 8.02
CA ASP A 144 16.53 9.34 6.70
C ASP A 144 15.74 8.34 5.85
N ALA A 145 15.30 7.23 6.44
CA ALA A 145 14.40 6.28 5.80
C ALA A 145 13.09 6.95 5.37
N GLN A 146 12.52 7.80 6.24
CA GLN A 146 11.30 8.57 5.92
C GLN A 146 11.54 9.61 4.81
N SER A 147 12.71 10.26 4.79
CA SER A 147 13.10 11.20 3.74
C SER A 147 13.34 10.51 2.40
N ARG A 148 13.91 9.30 2.39
CA ARG A 148 14.05 8.45 1.19
C ARG A 148 12.68 8.06 0.66
N LYS A 149 11.81 7.56 1.53
CA LYS A 149 10.41 7.23 1.20
C LYS A 149 9.68 8.43 0.56
N ALA A 150 9.80 9.62 1.15
CA ALA A 150 9.15 10.82 0.63
C ALA A 150 9.65 11.19 -0.79
N ARG A 151 10.97 11.16 -1.00
CA ARG A 151 11.58 11.41 -2.32
C ARG A 151 11.16 10.38 -3.36
N THR A 152 11.14 9.10 -3.00
CA THR A 152 10.69 8.04 -3.90
C THR A 152 9.21 8.17 -4.24
N LEU A 153 8.35 8.50 -3.28
CA LEU A 153 6.94 8.76 -3.55
C LEU A 153 6.74 9.96 -4.48
N GLN A 154 7.54 11.02 -4.32
CA GLN A 154 7.50 12.15 -5.25
C GLN A 154 7.93 11.75 -6.66
N LEU A 155 9.01 10.96 -6.80
CA LEU A 155 9.46 10.47 -8.10
C LEU A 155 8.40 9.59 -8.78
N ILE A 156 7.78 8.68 -8.02
CA ILE A 156 6.70 7.82 -8.53
C ILE A 156 5.49 8.67 -8.93
N ARG A 157 5.14 9.70 -8.16
CA ARG A 157 4.06 10.64 -8.51
C ARG A 157 4.26 11.30 -9.86
N GLU A 158 5.50 11.67 -10.18
CA GLU A 158 5.87 12.34 -11.43
C GLU A 158 5.92 11.36 -12.62
N GLN A 159 6.51 10.19 -12.42
CA GLN A 159 6.77 9.20 -13.50
C GLN A 159 5.61 8.24 -13.75
N SER A 160 4.87 7.87 -12.70
CA SER A 160 3.77 6.91 -12.74
C SER A 160 2.64 7.32 -11.78
N PRO A 161 1.73 8.20 -12.23
CA PRO A 161 0.58 8.63 -11.44
C PRO A 161 -0.29 7.47 -10.96
N LEU A 162 -0.48 6.45 -11.80
CA LEU A 162 -1.27 5.26 -11.47
C LEU A 162 -0.62 4.44 -10.35
N ALA A 163 0.70 4.23 -10.39
CA ALA A 163 1.40 3.54 -9.31
C ALA A 163 1.36 4.35 -8.02
N PHE A 164 1.48 5.68 -8.09
CA PHE A 164 1.36 6.54 -6.90
C PHE A 164 -0.03 6.43 -6.26
N GLU A 165 -1.09 6.45 -7.07
CA GLU A 165 -2.48 6.29 -6.63
C GLU A 165 -2.70 4.93 -5.99
N ASP A 166 -2.14 3.88 -6.57
CA ASP A 166 -2.23 2.52 -6.03
C ASP A 166 -1.42 2.35 -4.72
N ILE A 167 -0.28 3.02 -4.59
CA ILE A 167 0.58 2.97 -3.39
C ILE A 167 -0.01 3.79 -2.24
N THR A 168 -0.51 5.00 -2.54
CA THR A 168 -0.88 5.99 -1.51
C THR A 168 -2.37 6.10 -1.28
N GLY A 169 -3.21 5.60 -2.19
CA GLY A 169 -4.66 5.79 -2.19
C GLY A 169 -5.10 7.23 -2.50
N ARG A 170 -4.16 8.13 -2.77
CA ARG A 170 -4.40 9.54 -3.07
C ARG A 170 -4.20 9.78 -4.54
N LYS A 171 -5.09 10.56 -5.17
CA LYS A 171 -4.92 11.03 -6.55
C LYS A 171 -3.55 11.68 -6.71
N ALA A 172 -2.77 11.20 -7.68
CA ALA A 172 -1.42 11.67 -7.94
C ALA A 172 -1.43 13.11 -8.43
N ARG A 173 -2.44 13.47 -9.22
CA ARG A 173 -2.71 14.86 -9.57
C ARG A 173 -3.93 15.31 -8.79
N PRO A 174 -3.93 16.51 -8.19
CA PRO A 174 -5.22 17.10 -7.80
C PRO A 174 -6.11 17.05 -9.03
N ASP A 175 -7.41 16.76 -8.85
CA ASP A 175 -8.37 17.05 -9.92
C ASP A 175 -8.13 18.50 -10.27
N VAL A 176 -7.56 18.76 -11.44
CA VAL A 176 -7.54 20.13 -11.97
C VAL A 176 -9.01 20.45 -12.06
N ASP A 177 -9.46 21.35 -11.19
CA ASP A 177 -10.85 21.78 -11.18
C ASP A 177 -11.07 22.53 -12.49
N ASN A 178 -11.36 21.77 -13.55
CA ASN A 178 -11.52 22.28 -14.90
C ASN A 178 -12.73 23.24 -14.97
N ALA A 179 -13.59 23.21 -13.95
CA ALA A 179 -14.65 24.19 -13.75
C ALA A 179 -14.09 25.61 -13.54
N ALA A 180 -12.92 25.75 -12.90
CA ALA A 180 -12.30 27.06 -12.68
C ALA A 180 -11.88 27.73 -14.00
N TRP A 181 -11.42 26.95 -14.99
CA TRP A 181 -11.08 27.48 -16.32
C TRP A 181 -12.29 27.76 -17.20
N ALA A 182 -13.43 27.11 -16.91
CA ALA A 182 -14.69 27.38 -17.59
C ALA A 182 -15.30 28.74 -17.20
N ASP A 183 -14.98 29.27 -16.01
CA ASP A 183 -15.43 30.58 -15.55
C ASP A 183 -14.61 31.74 -16.18
N PRO A 184 -15.22 32.60 -17.02
CA PRO A 184 -14.56 33.77 -17.61
C PRO A 184 -13.96 34.73 -16.59
N ALA A 185 -14.54 34.84 -15.39
CA ALA A 185 -14.07 35.76 -14.35
C ALA A 185 -12.74 35.30 -13.73
N VAL A 186 -12.57 33.99 -13.57
CA VAL A 186 -11.32 33.38 -13.09
C VAL A 186 -10.22 33.56 -14.13
N VAL A 187 -10.50 33.27 -15.40
CA VAL A 187 -9.54 33.47 -16.50
C VAL A 187 -9.07 34.92 -16.56
N ARG A 188 -9.99 35.90 -16.50
CA ARG A 188 -9.64 37.33 -16.49
C ARG A 188 -8.76 37.72 -15.31
N ARG A 189 -8.98 37.14 -14.12
CA ARG A 189 -8.16 37.41 -12.94
C ARG A 189 -6.74 36.87 -13.14
N SER A 190 -6.62 35.61 -13.57
CA SER A 190 -5.32 34.99 -13.84
C SER A 190 -4.55 35.71 -14.95
N VAL A 191 -5.22 36.18 -15.99
CA VAL A 191 -4.60 37.00 -17.06
C VAL A 191 -4.02 38.30 -16.51
N ARG A 192 -4.76 39.02 -15.64
CA ARG A 192 -4.27 40.26 -15.02
C ARG A 192 -3.09 40.03 -14.07
N GLU A 193 -3.12 38.94 -13.31
CA GLU A 193 -2.01 38.55 -12.43
C GLU A 193 -0.75 38.21 -13.24
N VAL A 194 -0.91 37.48 -14.35
CA VAL A 194 0.18 37.16 -15.27
C VAL A 194 0.74 38.42 -15.94
N GLN A 195 -0.11 39.36 -16.34
CA GLN A 195 0.30 40.62 -16.97
C GLN A 195 1.15 41.49 -16.03
N ALA A 196 0.88 41.45 -14.73
CA ALA A 196 1.65 42.16 -13.71
C ALA A 196 2.99 41.46 -13.37
N SER A 197 3.25 40.26 -13.89
CA SER A 197 4.45 39.48 -13.59
C SER A 197 5.62 39.87 -14.49
N PRO A 198 6.87 39.92 -13.97
CA PRO A 198 8.07 40.13 -14.77
C PRO A 198 8.32 39.01 -15.80
N MET A 199 7.65 37.86 -15.67
CA MET A 199 7.73 36.72 -16.61
C MET A 199 6.44 36.55 -17.43
N ALA A 200 5.70 37.64 -17.69
CA ALA A 200 4.40 37.63 -18.36
C ALA A 200 4.40 36.82 -19.67
N ALA A 201 5.46 36.91 -20.50
CA ALA A 201 5.54 36.18 -21.77
C ALA A 201 5.57 34.65 -21.60
N SER A 202 6.34 34.14 -20.62
CA SER A 202 6.42 32.70 -20.34
C SER A 202 5.11 32.17 -19.75
N PHE A 203 4.49 32.94 -18.85
CA PHE A 203 3.22 32.58 -18.23
C PHE A 203 2.04 32.69 -19.20
N ALA A 204 2.06 33.64 -20.15
CA ALA A 204 1.05 33.75 -21.19
C ALA A 204 1.00 32.49 -22.07
N GLY A 205 2.16 31.91 -22.42
CA GLY A 205 2.23 30.65 -23.15
C GLY A 205 1.61 29.48 -22.37
N MET A 206 1.90 29.38 -21.08
CA MET A 206 1.32 28.34 -20.21
C MET A 206 -0.19 28.51 -20.04
N LEU A 207 -0.65 29.75 -19.84
CA LEU A 207 -2.06 30.09 -19.67
C LEU A 207 -2.85 29.82 -20.96
N SER A 208 -2.31 30.20 -22.12
CA SER A 208 -2.92 29.91 -23.42
C SER A 208 -3.04 28.40 -23.65
N ALA A 209 -2.01 27.62 -23.32
CA ALA A 209 -2.05 26.17 -23.42
C ALA A 209 -3.08 25.53 -22.47
N ALA A 210 -3.20 26.06 -21.25
CA ALA A 210 -4.19 25.60 -20.28
C ALA A 210 -5.63 25.91 -20.74
N VAL A 211 -5.91 27.15 -21.15
CA VAL A 211 -7.24 27.55 -21.65
C VAL A 211 -7.59 26.80 -22.94
N THR A 212 -6.66 26.61 -23.86
CA THR A 212 -6.88 25.80 -25.07
C THR A 212 -7.23 24.35 -24.74
N ARG A 213 -6.63 23.78 -23.70
CA ARG A 213 -6.85 22.38 -23.33
C ARG A 213 -8.14 22.15 -22.54
N PHE A 214 -8.54 23.11 -21.70
CA PHE A 214 -9.59 22.91 -20.70
C PHE A 214 -10.83 23.80 -20.89
N ALA A 215 -10.75 24.93 -21.61
CA ALA A 215 -11.85 25.85 -21.85
C ALA A 215 -11.63 26.71 -23.10
N THR A 216 -11.69 26.10 -24.29
CA THR A 216 -11.43 26.76 -25.58
C THR A 216 -12.32 27.97 -25.82
N GLN A 217 -13.55 27.96 -25.28
CA GLN A 217 -14.48 29.10 -25.35
C GLN A 217 -13.94 30.38 -24.70
N ASN A 218 -13.01 30.27 -23.75
CA ASN A 218 -12.41 31.40 -23.04
C ASN A 218 -11.06 31.85 -23.64
N LEU A 219 -10.61 31.20 -24.74
CA LEU A 219 -9.38 31.59 -25.43
C LEU A 219 -9.37 33.06 -25.91
N PRO A 220 -10.49 33.65 -26.40
CA PRO A 220 -10.52 35.06 -26.78
C PRO A 220 -10.14 36.01 -25.65
N ILE A 221 -10.41 35.63 -24.40
CA ILE A 221 -10.04 36.43 -23.21
C ILE A 221 -8.52 36.45 -23.02
N VAL A 222 -7.82 35.38 -23.37
CA VAL A 222 -6.35 35.35 -23.29
C VAL A 222 -5.75 36.16 -24.44
N GLU A 223 -6.32 36.03 -25.65
CA GLU A 223 -5.83 36.73 -26.84
C GLU A 223 -6.08 38.26 -26.79
N GLU A 224 -7.11 38.72 -26.07
CA GLU A 224 -7.34 40.15 -25.81
C GLU A 224 -6.17 40.80 -25.04
N PHE A 225 -5.58 40.09 -24.08
CA PHE A 225 -4.53 40.63 -23.20
C PHE A 225 -3.11 40.27 -23.67
N PHE A 226 -2.98 39.16 -24.41
CA PHE A 226 -1.72 38.69 -25.00
C PHE A 226 -1.93 38.40 -26.48
N PRO A 227 -2.08 39.44 -27.32
CA PRO A 227 -2.19 39.26 -28.75
C PRO A 227 -0.94 38.53 -29.25
N LYS A 228 -1.12 37.48 -30.04
CA LYS A 228 0.00 36.81 -30.72
C LYS A 228 0.70 37.87 -31.55
N SER A 229 1.92 38.24 -31.17
CA SER A 229 2.74 39.21 -31.89
C SER A 229 2.88 38.77 -33.34
N GLY A 230 2.04 39.34 -34.21
CA GLY A 230 1.84 38.80 -35.55
C GLY A 230 0.77 39.49 -36.40
N THR A 231 0.04 40.49 -35.90
CA THR A 231 -0.70 41.45 -36.75
C THR A 231 -0.63 42.84 -36.14
N SER A 232 0.41 43.58 -36.53
CA SER A 232 0.34 45.04 -36.53
C SER A 232 -0.72 45.46 -37.56
N GLU A 233 -1.99 45.52 -37.17
CA GLU A 233 -2.92 46.39 -37.87
C GLU A 233 -2.67 47.83 -37.41
N VAL A 234 -1.94 48.53 -38.26
CA VAL A 234 -1.90 49.99 -38.33
C VAL A 234 -3.34 50.51 -38.36
N ARG A 235 -3.79 51.17 -37.29
CA ARG A 235 -4.91 52.11 -37.37
C ARG A 235 -4.37 53.53 -37.29
N LYS A 236 -4.49 54.21 -38.43
CA LYS A 236 -4.47 55.67 -38.56
C LYS A 236 -5.68 56.27 -37.84
#